data_AF-A0A212RDT0-F1
#
_entry.id   AF-A0A212RDT0-F1
#
_cell.length_a   1.000
_cell.length_b   1.000
_cell.length_c   1.000
_cell.angle_alpha   90.00
_cell.angle_beta   90.00
_cell.angle_gamma   90.00
#
_symmetry.space_group_name_H-M   'P 1'
#
loop_
_entity.id
_entity.type
_entity.pdbx_description
1 polymer ?
#
loop_
_entity_poly.entity_id
_entity_poly.type
_entity_poly.pdbx_seq_one_letter_code
_entity_poly.pdbx_strand_id
1 'polypeptide(L)'
;MDAVLLALAAVWGAATGLLIPRAAYRFAVEPEEPWRTACPAGHPLTGPARGWLGPARCAPCATHATPAAQAAPVPESPAPEPQASAAPEAPAPEPRASPAQEAPAPEPRASPAQEAPAPEPQAAPAPPPLVTTAPPAYAPGTLAPLVTVLVCVALAAATGARPELVGWLVMVPVAVLLAVVDRRVHRLPDVLTLPLAAAAVLLLGGAALLPGHAGSWTSGLLGGLALGGFYLLLFLINPNGMGFGDVKLALALGVALGWYGWTVLFLGGFAGFLFGAAYGLALVLLRRAGRRTGIPFGPFMAAGALSGVLLGALAG
;
A
#
# COMPACT_ATOMS: atom_id res chain seq x y z
N MET A 1 28.61 -20.80 -12.66
CA MET A 1 27.60 -19.73 -12.55
C MET A 1 27.77 -18.82 -13.75
N ASP A 2 26.71 -18.65 -14.54
CA ASP A 2 26.74 -17.81 -15.74
C ASP A 2 26.64 -16.33 -15.34
N ALA A 3 27.76 -15.60 -15.44
CA ALA A 3 27.80 -14.17 -15.09
C ALA A 3 26.78 -13.36 -15.91
N VAL A 4 26.53 -13.77 -17.16
CA VAL A 4 25.54 -13.16 -18.04
C VAL A 4 24.13 -13.33 -17.47
N LEU A 5 23.78 -14.51 -16.97
CA LEU A 5 22.46 -14.80 -16.41
C LEU A 5 22.20 -14.00 -15.13
N LEU A 6 23.20 -13.87 -14.26
CA LEU A 6 23.10 -13.02 -13.06
C LEU A 6 22.95 -11.54 -13.41
N ALA A 7 23.69 -11.06 -14.42
CA ALA A 7 23.58 -9.68 -14.90
C ALA A 7 22.19 -9.40 -15.49
N LEU A 8 21.67 -10.31 -16.32
CA LEU A 8 20.32 -10.19 -16.89
C LEU A 8 19.24 -10.19 -15.79
N ALA A 9 19.36 -11.07 -14.79
CA ALA A 9 18.45 -11.10 -13.65
C ALA A 9 18.50 -9.81 -12.82
N ALA A 10 19.70 -9.26 -12.61
CA ALA A 10 19.89 -7.98 -11.90
C ALA A 10 19.26 -6.81 -12.68
N VAL A 11 19.50 -6.74 -13.99
CA VAL A 11 18.92 -5.71 -14.88
C VAL A 11 17.40 -5.81 -14.90
N TRP A 12 16.85 -7.02 -15.04
CA TRP A 12 15.43 -7.27 -14.98
C TRP A 12 14.83 -6.86 -13.64
N GLY A 13 15.45 -7.28 -12.53
CA GLY A 13 15.02 -6.92 -11.18
C GLY A 13 15.07 -5.42 -10.93
N ALA A 14 16.06 -4.72 -11.47
CA ALA A 14 16.18 -3.26 -11.34
C ALA A 14 15.09 -2.56 -12.17
N ALA A 15 14.91 -2.96 -13.43
CA ALA A 15 13.91 -2.39 -14.32
C ALA A 15 12.48 -2.56 -13.76
N THR A 16 12.14 -3.77 -13.32
CA THR A 16 10.83 -4.07 -12.76
C THR A 16 10.64 -3.50 -11.36
N GLY A 17 11.68 -3.52 -10.53
CA GLY A 17 11.67 -2.95 -9.17
C GLY A 17 11.40 -1.44 -9.16
N LEU A 18 11.87 -0.70 -10.16
CA LEU A 18 11.60 0.74 -10.30
C LEU A 18 10.13 1.07 -10.60
N LEU A 19 9.35 0.09 -11.09
CA LEU A 19 7.92 0.25 -11.38
C LEU A 19 7.05 0.02 -10.13
N ILE A 20 7.56 -0.70 -9.12
CA ILE A 20 6.82 -1.10 -7.93
C ILE A 20 6.28 0.08 -7.12
N PRO A 21 7.04 1.15 -6.80
CA PRO A 21 6.56 2.19 -5.89
C PRO A 21 5.30 2.91 -6.40
N ARG A 22 5.23 3.16 -7.71
CA ARG A 22 4.08 3.81 -8.36
C ARG A 22 2.85 2.91 -8.35
N ALA A 23 3.01 1.64 -8.71
CA ALA A 23 1.94 0.65 -8.66
C ALA A 23 1.44 0.45 -7.21
N ALA A 24 2.36 0.34 -6.24
CA ALA A 24 2.04 0.19 -4.83
C ALA A 24 1.26 1.38 -4.29
N TYR A 25 1.60 2.61 -4.71
CA TYR A 25 0.81 3.79 -4.36
C TYR A 25 -0.61 3.75 -4.92
N ARG A 26 -0.78 3.33 -6.18
CA ARG A 26 -2.08 3.26 -6.84
C ARG A 26 -3.02 2.26 -6.15
N PHE A 27 -2.49 1.13 -5.70
CA PHE A 27 -3.24 0.08 -5.01
C PHE A 27 -3.40 0.29 -3.50
N ALA A 28 -2.64 1.19 -2.88
CA ALA A 28 -2.76 1.50 -1.46
C ALA A 28 -3.96 2.43 -1.19
N VAL A 29 -5.17 1.92 -1.41
CA VAL A 29 -6.44 2.59 -1.12
C VAL A 29 -7.28 1.72 -0.18
N GLU A 30 -8.19 2.37 0.55
CA GLU A 30 -9.21 1.67 1.31
C GLU A 30 -10.14 0.90 0.35
N PRO A 31 -10.77 -0.20 0.78
CA PRO A 31 -11.47 -1.12 -0.13
C PRO A 31 -12.68 -0.56 -0.86
N GLU A 32 -13.32 0.46 -0.29
CA GLU A 32 -14.47 1.11 -0.91
C GLU A 32 -14.05 2.30 -1.79
N GLU A 33 -12.75 2.65 -1.77
CA GLU A 33 -12.21 3.71 -2.58
C GLU A 33 -11.68 3.18 -3.92
N PRO A 34 -11.93 3.90 -5.03
CA PRO A 34 -11.32 3.57 -6.31
C PRO A 34 -9.80 3.73 -6.24
N TRP A 35 -9.07 2.96 -7.04
CA TRP A 35 -7.61 3.08 -7.11
C TRP A 35 -7.17 4.50 -7.46
N ARG A 36 -6.05 4.94 -6.88
CA ARG A 36 -5.57 6.31 -7.06
C ARG A 36 -5.21 6.55 -8.52
N THR A 37 -5.88 7.50 -9.15
CA THR A 37 -5.58 7.96 -10.52
C THR A 37 -4.76 9.24 -10.55
N ALA A 38 -4.51 9.85 -9.39
CA ALA A 38 -3.84 11.13 -9.26
C ALA A 38 -2.76 11.12 -8.17
N CYS A 39 -1.88 12.12 -8.22
CA CYS A 39 -0.87 12.39 -7.21
C CYS A 39 -1.45 12.99 -5.93
N PRO A 40 -0.67 13.04 -4.84
CA PRO A 40 -1.14 13.58 -3.58
C PRO A 40 -1.39 15.09 -3.72
N ALA A 41 -0.81 15.75 -4.73
CA ALA A 41 -1.10 17.12 -5.15
C ALA A 41 -2.16 17.22 -6.27
N GLY A 42 -2.92 16.15 -6.57
CA GLY A 42 -4.05 16.17 -7.50
C GLY A 42 -3.74 16.00 -9.00
N HIS A 43 -2.46 15.98 -9.41
CA HIS A 43 -2.12 15.79 -10.82
C HIS A 43 -2.44 14.37 -11.33
N PRO A 44 -3.05 14.20 -12.51
CA PRO A 44 -3.36 12.88 -13.06
C PRO A 44 -2.08 12.07 -13.30
N LEU A 45 -2.11 10.79 -12.92
CA LEU A 45 -1.08 9.82 -13.23
C LEU A 45 -1.15 9.46 -14.72
N THR A 46 -0.49 10.24 -15.57
CA THR A 46 -0.37 9.98 -17.02
C THR A 46 0.90 9.18 -17.34
N GLY A 47 0.96 8.58 -18.53
CA GLY A 47 2.11 7.81 -19.00
C GLY A 47 1.75 6.49 -19.71
N PRO A 48 2.75 5.68 -20.08
CA PRO A 48 2.54 4.40 -20.75
C PRO A 48 1.65 3.46 -19.93
N ALA A 49 0.91 2.60 -20.64
CA ALA A 49 -0.08 1.71 -20.07
C ALA A 49 -1.10 2.43 -19.17
N ARG A 50 -1.64 3.60 -19.57
CA ARG A 50 -2.59 4.42 -18.77
C ARG A 50 -1.99 4.91 -17.44
N GLY A 51 -0.70 5.28 -17.46
CA GLY A 51 0.02 5.84 -16.32
C GLY A 51 0.42 4.82 -15.25
N TRP A 52 0.40 3.53 -15.57
CA TRP A 52 0.85 2.45 -14.68
C TRP A 52 2.37 2.34 -14.64
N LEU A 53 3.02 2.57 -15.78
CA LEU A 53 4.46 2.52 -15.91
C LEU A 53 5.02 3.93 -15.77
N GLY A 54 5.97 4.12 -14.84
CA GLY A 54 6.64 5.39 -14.66
C GLY A 54 7.31 5.54 -13.29
N PRO A 55 8.11 6.60 -13.13
CA PRO A 55 8.85 6.82 -11.89
C PRO A 55 7.92 7.12 -10.71
N ALA A 56 8.43 6.87 -9.50
CA ALA A 56 7.77 7.15 -8.22
C ALA A 56 7.64 8.66 -7.88
N ARG A 57 7.79 9.53 -8.88
CA ARG A 57 7.69 10.98 -8.77
C ARG A 57 6.74 11.51 -9.82
N CYS A 58 5.91 12.48 -9.43
CA CYS A 58 5.10 13.24 -10.35
C CYS A 58 5.99 14.31 -11.02
N ALA A 59 6.09 14.29 -12.35
CA ALA A 59 6.92 15.25 -13.10
C ALA A 59 6.48 16.72 -12.88
N PRO A 60 5.18 17.06 -12.95
CA PRO A 60 4.69 18.39 -12.56
C PRO A 60 5.07 18.82 -11.14
N CYS A 61 4.97 17.91 -10.16
CA CYS A 61 5.37 18.24 -8.79
C CYS A 61 6.88 18.48 -8.67
N ALA A 62 7.70 17.79 -9.47
CA ALA A 62 9.14 17.98 -9.48
C ALA A 62 9.55 19.33 -10.10
N THR A 63 8.78 19.84 -11.07
CA THR A 63 9.06 21.14 -11.70
C THR A 63 8.57 22.33 -10.86
N HIS A 64 7.51 22.17 -10.06
CA HIS A 64 7.02 23.22 -9.15
C HIS A 64 7.79 23.28 -7.82
N ALA A 65 8.60 22.27 -7.51
CA ALA A 65 9.55 22.30 -6.40
C ALA A 65 10.79 23.11 -6.79
N THR A 66 10.63 24.43 -7.00
CA THR A 66 11.78 25.34 -7.15
C THR A 66 12.58 25.33 -5.83
N PRO A 67 13.93 25.25 -5.86
CA PRO A 67 14.74 25.40 -4.64
C PRO A 67 14.68 26.87 -4.18
N ALA A 68 13.68 27.22 -3.38
CA ALA A 68 13.61 28.51 -2.72
C ALA A 68 14.33 28.42 -1.36
N ALA A 69 15.61 28.80 -1.34
CA ALA A 69 16.25 29.54 -0.24
C ALA A 69 17.73 29.82 -0.58
N GLN A 70 17.98 30.71 -1.54
CA GLN A 70 19.07 31.66 -1.32
C GLN A 70 18.52 32.75 -0.39
N ALA A 71 19.30 33.06 0.63
CA ALA A 71 18.96 33.85 1.80
C ALA A 71 18.23 35.16 1.47
N ALA A 72 17.05 35.35 2.06
CA ALA A 72 16.54 36.67 2.40
C ALA A 72 16.45 36.73 3.94
N PRO A 73 17.04 37.74 4.60
CA PRO A 73 17.00 37.86 6.05
C PRO A 73 15.58 38.21 6.50
N VAL A 74 15.09 37.46 7.49
CA VAL A 74 13.79 37.66 8.13
C VAL A 74 13.85 38.96 8.95
N PRO A 75 12.94 39.93 8.79
CA PRO A 75 12.84 41.05 9.72
C PRO A 75 12.21 40.58 11.03
N GLU A 76 12.88 40.93 12.13
CA GLU A 76 12.55 40.58 13.51
C GLU A 76 11.26 41.29 13.96
N SER A 77 10.28 40.53 14.48
CA SER A 77 9.04 41.08 15.07
C SER A 77 9.24 41.41 16.55
N PRO A 78 8.68 42.51 17.08
CA PRO A 78 8.86 42.91 18.47
C PRO A 78 7.98 42.10 19.45
N ALA A 79 8.45 42.03 20.69
CA ALA A 79 7.93 41.24 21.81
C ALA A 79 6.52 41.64 22.32
N PRO A 80 5.81 40.76 23.04
CA PRO A 80 4.47 41.03 23.56
C PRO A 80 4.47 41.80 24.90
N GLU A 81 3.53 42.71 25.08
CA GLU A 81 3.26 43.45 26.33
C GLU A 81 2.54 42.60 27.41
N PRO A 82 2.77 42.88 28.71
CA PRO A 82 2.18 42.13 29.82
C PRO A 82 0.81 42.70 30.26
N GLN A 83 -0.19 41.83 30.42
CA GLN A 83 -1.50 42.18 31.00
C GLN A 83 -1.49 42.05 32.54
N ALA A 84 -1.98 43.08 33.21
CA ALA A 84 -2.08 43.18 34.67
C ALA A 84 -3.43 42.69 35.23
N SER A 85 -3.38 42.25 36.48
CA SER A 85 -4.37 41.48 37.25
C SER A 85 -5.54 42.30 37.84
N ALA A 86 -6.54 41.58 38.34
CA ALA A 86 -7.89 41.97 38.76
C ALA A 86 -8.07 42.45 40.22
N ALA A 87 -9.23 43.06 40.53
CA ALA A 87 -10.16 42.90 41.70
C ALA A 87 -10.96 44.22 42.03
N PRO A 88 -11.97 44.27 42.95
CA PRO A 88 -13.31 43.64 42.90
C PRO A 88 -14.52 44.54 43.37
N GLU A 89 -15.75 43.98 43.22
CA GLU A 89 -16.98 44.01 44.08
C GLU A 89 -18.07 45.15 44.14
N ALA A 90 -19.30 44.80 43.66
CA ALA A 90 -20.72 44.93 44.17
C ALA A 90 -21.36 46.28 44.64
N PRO A 91 -22.70 46.40 44.92
CA PRO A 91 -23.89 45.54 44.68
C PRO A 91 -25.15 46.25 44.05
N ALA A 92 -26.27 45.50 43.92
CA ALA A 92 -27.59 45.84 43.32
C ALA A 92 -28.52 46.75 44.16
N PRO A 93 -29.70 47.18 43.61
CA PRO A 93 -30.97 46.53 44.01
C PRO A 93 -32.08 46.41 42.93
N GLU A 94 -33.02 45.48 43.16
CA GLU A 94 -34.35 45.26 42.54
C GLU A 94 -35.47 46.05 43.28
N PRO A 95 -36.82 45.88 43.07
CA PRO A 95 -37.66 45.36 41.96
C PRO A 95 -38.90 46.27 41.64
N ARG A 96 -39.71 45.95 40.60
CA ARG A 96 -41.21 45.88 40.69
C ARG A 96 -41.95 45.52 39.38
N ALA A 97 -42.83 44.53 39.54
CA ALA A 97 -44.21 44.40 39.03
C ALA A 97 -44.52 44.11 37.54
N SER A 98 -45.01 42.88 37.32
CA SER A 98 -45.95 42.40 36.28
C SER A 98 -47.38 42.96 36.52
N PRO A 99 -48.47 42.67 35.74
CA PRO A 99 -48.64 41.75 34.61
C PRO A 99 -49.54 42.30 33.46
N ALA A 100 -49.75 41.53 32.37
CA ALA A 100 -51.08 41.15 31.83
C ALA A 100 -51.06 40.81 30.33
N GLN A 101 -51.90 39.83 30.01
CA GLN A 101 -52.23 39.27 28.69
C GLN A 101 -53.03 40.29 27.85
N GLU A 102 -52.92 40.21 26.51
CA GLU A 102 -54.06 40.33 25.59
C GLU A 102 -53.60 39.97 24.14
N ALA A 103 -54.37 39.11 23.46
CA ALA A 103 -54.44 38.97 22.00
C ALA A 103 -55.94 39.13 21.63
N PRO A 104 -56.40 39.28 20.35
CA PRO A 104 -55.72 39.39 19.05
C PRO A 104 -56.23 40.55 18.13
N ALA A 105 -55.54 40.76 16.99
CA ALA A 105 -55.96 41.26 15.65
C ALA A 105 -56.91 42.49 15.50
N PRO A 106 -56.66 43.44 14.56
CA PRO A 106 -56.77 43.15 13.13
C PRO A 106 -55.72 43.83 12.21
N GLU A 107 -55.50 43.24 11.04
CA GLU A 107 -54.76 43.85 9.92
C GLU A 107 -55.40 45.18 9.47
N PRO A 108 -54.56 46.15 9.10
CA PRO A 108 -54.92 46.98 7.95
C PRO A 108 -53.73 47.25 7.01
N ARG A 109 -53.98 46.89 5.76
CA ARG A 109 -53.63 47.63 4.53
C ARG A 109 -52.15 47.73 4.13
N ALA A 110 -51.93 47.13 2.96
CA ALA A 110 -50.80 47.32 2.09
C ALA A 110 -50.39 48.80 1.88
N SER A 111 -49.08 49.03 2.00
CA SER A 111 -48.35 50.16 1.43
C SER A 111 -46.84 49.82 1.42
N PRO A 112 -46.04 50.48 0.56
CA PRO A 112 -45.51 49.86 -0.65
C PRO A 112 -44.09 49.28 -0.47
N ALA A 113 -43.70 48.48 -1.47
CA ALA A 113 -42.39 47.86 -1.62
C ALA A 113 -41.22 48.79 -1.22
N GLN A 114 -40.52 48.43 -0.16
CA GLN A 114 -39.16 48.88 0.08
C GLN A 114 -38.22 48.04 -0.80
N GLU A 115 -37.67 48.68 -1.83
CA GLU A 115 -36.58 48.14 -2.63
C GLU A 115 -35.40 47.82 -1.69
N ALA A 116 -35.03 46.53 -1.57
CA ALA A 116 -33.89 46.10 -0.78
C ALA A 116 -32.58 46.63 -1.40
N PRO A 117 -31.62 47.11 -0.60
CA PRO A 117 -30.30 47.46 -1.13
C PRO A 117 -29.61 46.21 -1.68
N ALA A 118 -29.00 46.34 -2.86
CA ALA A 118 -28.27 45.26 -3.53
C ALA A 118 -27.20 44.65 -2.61
N PRO A 119 -27.01 43.32 -2.60
CA PRO A 119 -25.96 42.70 -1.81
C PRO A 119 -24.57 43.14 -2.32
N GLU A 120 -23.71 43.59 -1.42
CA GLU A 120 -22.29 43.83 -1.69
C GLU A 120 -21.65 42.58 -2.34
N PRO A 121 -20.76 42.75 -3.33
CA PRO A 121 -20.03 41.62 -3.90
C PRO A 121 -19.17 41.00 -2.79
N GLN A 122 -19.56 39.81 -2.33
CA GLN A 122 -18.77 39.01 -1.41
C GLN A 122 -17.40 38.76 -2.06
N ALA A 123 -16.36 39.33 -1.44
CA ALA A 123 -14.98 39.05 -1.80
C ALA A 123 -14.77 37.54 -1.84
N ALA A 124 -14.34 37.03 -3.00
CA ALA A 124 -14.04 35.62 -3.17
C ALA A 124 -13.14 35.15 -2.03
N PRO A 125 -13.41 33.98 -1.40
CA PRO A 125 -12.58 33.48 -0.33
C PRO A 125 -11.14 33.38 -0.85
N ALA A 126 -10.21 33.97 -0.09
CA ALA A 126 -8.79 33.90 -0.41
C ALA A 126 -8.39 32.43 -0.65
N PRO A 127 -7.62 32.12 -1.71
CA PRO A 127 -7.20 30.75 -1.94
C PRO A 127 -6.47 30.24 -0.68
N PRO A 128 -6.72 28.99 -0.25
CA PRO A 128 -6.04 28.45 0.92
C PRO A 128 -4.52 28.58 0.72
N PRO A 129 -3.76 28.85 1.80
CA PRO A 129 -2.32 28.97 1.70
C PRO A 129 -1.78 27.72 1.00
N LEU A 130 -1.05 27.92 -0.11
CA LEU A 130 -0.32 26.86 -0.80
C LEU A 130 0.65 26.28 0.22
N VAL A 131 0.24 25.19 0.88
CA VAL A 131 1.12 24.44 1.77
C VAL A 131 2.19 23.83 0.86
N THR A 132 3.34 24.51 0.78
CA THR A 132 4.55 24.00 0.13
C THR A 132 5.08 22.85 0.98
N THR A 133 4.39 21.71 0.93
CA THR A 133 4.96 20.43 1.30
C THR A 133 5.90 20.03 0.17
N ALA A 134 7.10 19.57 0.52
CA ALA A 134 8.03 18.95 -0.41
C ALA A 134 7.28 18.00 -1.37
N PRO A 135 7.70 17.87 -2.65
CA PRO A 135 6.95 17.07 -3.62
C PRO A 135 6.68 15.70 -3.00
N PRO A 136 5.41 15.29 -2.83
CA PRO A 136 5.09 14.10 -2.08
C PRO A 136 5.54 12.91 -2.90
N ALA A 137 6.75 12.43 -2.62
CA ALA A 137 7.28 11.21 -3.20
C ALA A 137 6.33 10.09 -2.79
N TYR A 138 5.92 9.27 -3.76
CA TYR A 138 5.10 8.09 -3.52
C TYR A 138 5.96 7.01 -2.84
N ALA A 139 6.30 7.23 -1.57
CA ALA A 139 7.27 6.49 -0.76
C ALA A 139 8.69 6.40 -1.39
N PRO A 140 9.71 6.99 -0.74
CA PRO A 140 11.11 6.93 -1.19
C PRO A 140 11.76 5.63 -0.71
N GLY A 141 11.16 4.48 -1.00
CA GLY A 141 11.73 3.20 -0.60
C GLY A 141 12.60 2.64 -1.71
N THR A 142 13.91 2.92 -1.70
CA THR A 142 14.89 2.10 -2.46
C THR A 142 14.83 0.62 -2.06
N LEU A 143 14.21 0.33 -0.91
CA LEU A 143 13.96 -1.03 -0.43
C LEU A 143 13.21 -1.92 -1.42
N ALA A 144 12.13 -1.45 -2.04
CA ALA A 144 11.37 -2.29 -2.99
C ALA A 144 12.21 -2.72 -4.20
N PRO A 145 12.85 -1.80 -4.95
CA PRO A 145 13.71 -2.20 -6.07
C PRO A 145 14.94 -3.00 -5.62
N LEU A 146 15.56 -2.66 -4.48
CA LEU A 146 16.69 -3.44 -3.96
C LEU A 146 16.28 -4.88 -3.63
N VAL A 147 15.15 -5.07 -2.96
CA VAL A 147 14.61 -6.40 -2.66
C VAL A 147 14.31 -7.15 -3.95
N THR A 148 13.67 -6.51 -4.95
CA THR A 148 13.41 -7.15 -6.24
C THR A 148 14.70 -7.61 -6.95
N VAL A 149 15.72 -6.75 -7.00
CA VAL A 149 17.04 -7.10 -7.57
C VAL A 149 17.64 -8.29 -6.84
N LEU A 150 17.73 -8.21 -5.50
CA LEU A 150 18.34 -9.26 -4.69
C LEU A 150 17.62 -10.61 -4.84
N VAL A 151 16.28 -10.59 -4.85
CA VAL A 151 15.47 -11.81 -5.02
C VAL A 151 15.64 -12.40 -6.42
N CYS A 152 15.61 -11.57 -7.47
CA CYS A 152 15.86 -12.03 -8.85
C CYS A 152 17.25 -12.65 -9.00
N VAL A 153 18.29 -12.01 -8.45
CA VAL A 153 19.66 -12.52 -8.50
C VAL A 153 19.81 -13.81 -7.69
N ALA A 154 19.21 -13.89 -6.50
CA ALA A 154 19.25 -15.08 -5.66
C ALA A 154 18.58 -16.28 -6.35
N LEU A 155 17.42 -16.07 -6.96
CA LEU A 155 16.72 -17.11 -7.72
C LEU A 155 17.53 -17.52 -8.95
N ALA A 156 18.08 -16.57 -9.70
CA ALA A 156 18.95 -16.83 -10.84
C ALA A 156 20.20 -17.64 -10.45
N ALA A 157 20.80 -17.36 -9.29
CA ALA A 157 21.93 -18.09 -8.75
C ALA A 157 21.55 -19.52 -8.32
N ALA A 158 20.38 -19.71 -7.72
CA ALA A 158 19.91 -21.02 -7.25
C ALA A 158 19.38 -21.90 -8.40
N THR A 159 18.61 -21.34 -9.33
CA THR A 159 18.01 -22.09 -10.44
C THR A 159 18.95 -22.26 -11.63
N GLY A 160 19.93 -21.37 -11.83
CA GLY A 160 20.75 -21.39 -13.04
C GLY A 160 19.92 -21.24 -14.32
N ALA A 161 20.40 -21.79 -15.44
CA ALA A 161 19.78 -21.68 -16.77
C ALA A 161 18.54 -22.57 -16.99
N ARG A 162 17.95 -23.11 -15.91
CA ARG A 162 16.75 -23.94 -15.97
C ARG A 162 15.53 -23.13 -16.46
N PRO A 163 14.61 -23.72 -17.22
CA PRO A 163 13.49 -23.01 -17.85
C PRO A 163 12.54 -22.35 -16.84
N GLU A 164 12.39 -22.91 -15.64
CA GLU A 164 11.56 -22.33 -14.57
C GLU A 164 12.04 -20.96 -14.08
N LEU A 165 13.30 -20.58 -14.32
CA LEU A 165 13.81 -19.25 -13.96
C LEU A 165 12.98 -18.13 -14.59
N VAL A 166 12.53 -18.32 -15.83
CA VAL A 166 11.68 -17.33 -16.51
C VAL A 166 10.38 -17.12 -15.72
N GLY A 167 9.79 -18.22 -15.23
CA GLY A 167 8.61 -18.18 -14.37
C GLY A 167 8.87 -17.36 -13.10
N TRP A 168 9.99 -17.63 -12.42
CA TRP A 168 10.37 -16.91 -11.21
C TRP A 168 10.59 -15.41 -11.44
N LEU A 169 11.34 -15.04 -12.47
CA LEU A 169 11.63 -13.63 -12.78
C LEU A 169 10.37 -12.83 -13.13
N VAL A 170 9.37 -13.46 -13.74
CA VAL A 170 8.07 -12.81 -14.02
C VAL A 170 7.23 -12.66 -12.75
N MET A 171 7.22 -13.65 -11.87
CA MET A 171 6.41 -13.64 -10.65
C MET A 171 6.97 -12.74 -9.54
N VAL A 172 8.29 -12.64 -9.39
CA VAL A 172 8.95 -11.90 -8.29
C VAL A 172 8.51 -10.44 -8.18
N PRO A 173 8.48 -9.62 -9.25
CA PRO A 173 8.05 -8.22 -9.15
C PRO A 173 6.61 -8.08 -8.66
N VAL A 174 5.73 -8.99 -9.08
CA VAL A 174 4.32 -9.02 -8.65
C VAL A 174 4.21 -9.43 -7.18
N ALA A 175 4.98 -10.45 -6.75
CA ALA A 175 5.03 -10.87 -5.35
C ALA A 175 5.57 -9.76 -4.42
N VAL A 176 6.63 -9.05 -4.84
CA VAL A 176 7.17 -7.91 -4.09
C VAL A 176 6.15 -6.77 -4.05
N LEU A 177 5.49 -6.45 -5.17
CA LEU A 177 4.43 -5.45 -5.21
C LEU A 177 3.29 -5.80 -4.24
N LEU A 178 2.79 -7.04 -4.26
CA LEU A 178 1.77 -7.53 -3.34
C LEU A 178 2.22 -7.41 -1.88
N ALA A 179 3.47 -7.79 -1.56
CA ALA A 179 4.01 -7.66 -0.21
C ALA A 179 4.10 -6.19 0.25
N VAL A 180 4.44 -5.25 -0.66
CA VAL A 180 4.47 -3.82 -0.33
C VAL A 180 3.06 -3.27 -0.12
N VAL A 181 2.09 -3.66 -0.95
CA VAL A 181 0.69 -3.24 -0.81
C VAL A 181 0.09 -3.82 0.48
N ASP A 182 0.29 -5.11 0.74
CA ASP A 182 -0.19 -5.77 1.96
C ASP A 182 0.37 -5.10 3.22
N ARG A 183 1.66 -4.72 3.23
CA ARG A 183 2.24 -4.00 4.36
C ARG A 183 1.63 -2.62 4.62
N ARG A 184 1.08 -1.97 3.60
CA ARG A 184 0.53 -0.60 3.68
C ARG A 184 -0.94 -0.59 4.05
N VAL A 185 -1.72 -1.48 3.45
CA VAL A 185 -3.20 -1.47 3.55
C VAL A 185 -3.79 -2.78 4.06
N HIS A 186 -2.98 -3.78 4.40
CA HIS A 186 -3.43 -5.11 4.86
C HIS A 186 -4.44 -5.75 3.90
N ARG A 187 -4.23 -5.55 2.60
CA ARG A 187 -5.10 -6.04 1.52
C ARG A 187 -4.26 -6.48 0.33
N LEU A 188 -4.69 -7.59 -0.28
CA LEU A 188 -4.15 -8.08 -1.54
C LEU A 188 -5.22 -7.93 -2.64
N PRO A 189 -4.98 -7.09 -3.66
CA PRO A 189 -5.95 -6.89 -4.73
C PRO A 189 -6.04 -8.12 -5.63
N ASP A 190 -7.27 -8.57 -5.86
CA ASP A 190 -7.62 -9.73 -6.70
C ASP A 190 -7.08 -9.63 -8.14
N VAL A 191 -7.01 -8.40 -8.64
CA VAL A 191 -6.50 -8.07 -9.97
C VAL A 191 -5.02 -8.41 -10.13
N LEU A 192 -4.28 -8.58 -9.03
CA LEU A 192 -2.89 -9.03 -9.05
C LEU A 192 -2.75 -10.49 -8.62
N THR A 193 -3.50 -10.94 -7.60
CA THR A 193 -3.35 -12.31 -7.06
C THR A 193 -3.85 -13.39 -8.00
N LEU A 194 -4.98 -13.17 -8.70
CA LEU A 194 -5.52 -14.16 -9.64
C LEU A 194 -4.64 -14.31 -10.89
N PRO A 195 -4.17 -13.24 -11.54
CA PRO A 195 -3.21 -13.38 -12.62
C PRO A 195 -1.89 -13.99 -12.16
N LEU A 196 -1.45 -13.73 -10.92
CA LEU A 196 -0.24 -14.35 -10.37
C LEU A 196 -0.40 -15.87 -10.25
N ALA A 197 -1.54 -16.34 -9.72
CA ALA A 197 -1.87 -17.75 -9.65
C ALA A 197 -1.93 -18.42 -11.05
N ALA A 198 -2.61 -17.76 -12.00
CA ALA A 198 -2.66 -18.25 -13.37
C ALA A 198 -1.27 -18.28 -14.02
N ALA A 199 -0.47 -17.22 -13.83
CA ALA A 199 0.89 -17.15 -14.32
C ALA A 199 1.77 -18.25 -13.73
N ALA A 200 1.66 -18.56 -12.43
CA ALA A 200 2.39 -19.66 -11.82
C ALA A 200 2.09 -21.00 -12.50
N VAL A 201 0.81 -21.31 -12.73
CA VAL A 201 0.40 -22.56 -13.40
C VAL A 201 0.86 -22.61 -14.85
N LEU A 202 0.67 -21.52 -15.60
CA LEU A 202 0.98 -21.46 -17.04
C LEU A 202 2.48 -21.42 -17.31
N LEU A 203 3.25 -20.62 -16.56
CA LEU A 203 4.70 -20.48 -16.77
C LEU A 203 5.43 -21.75 -16.35
N LEU A 204 5.05 -22.36 -15.23
CA LEU A 204 5.65 -23.63 -14.81
C LEU A 204 5.16 -24.79 -15.67
N GLY A 205 3.90 -24.78 -16.12
CA GLY A 205 3.41 -25.73 -17.12
C GLY A 205 4.18 -25.65 -18.43
N GLY A 206 4.46 -24.43 -18.91
CA GLY A 206 5.33 -24.20 -20.06
C GLY A 206 6.75 -24.69 -19.83
N ALA A 207 7.33 -24.40 -18.65
CA ALA A 207 8.66 -24.88 -18.26
C ALA A 207 8.76 -26.41 -18.23
N ALA A 208 7.68 -27.11 -17.87
CA ALA A 208 7.62 -28.58 -17.85
C ALA A 208 7.72 -29.21 -19.25
N LEU A 209 7.46 -28.44 -20.31
CA LEU A 209 7.58 -28.91 -21.70
C LEU A 209 9.01 -28.80 -22.23
N LEU A 210 9.89 -28.07 -21.53
CA LEU A 210 11.27 -27.84 -21.94
C LEU A 210 12.22 -28.86 -21.28
N PRO A 211 13.23 -29.36 -22.00
CA PRO A 211 14.22 -30.26 -21.42
C PRO A 211 15.04 -29.56 -20.31
N GLY A 212 15.35 -30.30 -19.24
CA GLY A 212 16.17 -29.80 -18.13
C GLY A 212 15.42 -29.09 -17.01
N HIS A 213 14.08 -29.18 -16.97
CA HIS A 213 13.30 -28.74 -15.82
C HIS A 213 13.60 -29.62 -14.59
N ALA A 214 13.64 -29.01 -13.40
CA ALA A 214 13.91 -29.77 -12.16
C ALA A 214 12.63 -30.20 -11.42
N GLY A 215 11.49 -29.56 -11.71
CA GLY A 215 10.25 -29.79 -10.96
C GLY A 215 9.20 -30.61 -11.69
N SER A 216 8.11 -30.88 -10.98
CA SER A 216 6.93 -31.60 -11.49
C SER A 216 5.70 -30.69 -11.53
N TRP A 217 5.09 -30.58 -12.71
CA TRP A 217 3.89 -29.76 -12.89
C TRP A 217 2.70 -30.28 -12.07
N THR A 218 2.52 -31.60 -12.01
CA THR A 218 1.43 -32.21 -11.24
C THR A 218 1.60 -31.97 -9.74
N SER A 219 2.83 -32.08 -9.23
CA SER A 219 3.16 -31.72 -7.85
C SER A 219 2.92 -30.24 -7.57
N GLY A 220 3.22 -29.36 -8.53
CA GLY A 220 2.86 -27.94 -8.47
C GLY A 220 1.36 -27.72 -8.32
N LEU A 221 0.53 -28.31 -9.20
CA LEU A 221 -0.92 -28.18 -9.12
C LEU A 221 -1.49 -28.70 -7.79
N LEU A 222 -1.05 -29.88 -7.36
CA LEU A 222 -1.45 -30.45 -6.07
C LEU A 222 -0.99 -29.58 -4.90
N GLY A 223 0.21 -28.98 -4.99
CA GLY A 223 0.71 -28.06 -4.00
C GLY A 223 -0.10 -26.76 -3.90
N GLY A 224 -0.52 -26.22 -5.04
CA GLY A 224 -1.43 -25.08 -5.11
C GLY A 224 -2.77 -25.37 -4.45
N LEU A 225 -3.36 -26.54 -4.75
CA LEU A 225 -4.61 -26.99 -4.15
C LEU A 225 -4.46 -27.28 -2.66
N ALA A 226 -3.37 -27.90 -2.24
CA ALA A 226 -3.12 -28.22 -0.84
C ALA A 226 -2.93 -26.95 0.01
N LEU A 227 -2.07 -26.04 -0.42
CA LEU A 227 -1.80 -24.80 0.32
C LEU A 227 -3.00 -23.84 0.24
N GLY A 228 -3.56 -23.65 -0.95
CA GLY A 228 -4.78 -22.85 -1.13
C GLY A 228 -5.96 -23.39 -0.34
N GLY A 229 -6.19 -24.71 -0.37
CA GLY A 229 -7.24 -25.39 0.39
C GLY A 229 -7.04 -25.28 1.90
N PHE A 230 -5.79 -25.39 2.37
CA PHE A 230 -5.46 -25.18 3.79
C PHE A 230 -5.78 -23.76 4.25
N TYR A 231 -5.37 -22.74 3.50
CA TYR A 231 -5.69 -21.35 3.82
C TYR A 231 -7.19 -21.04 3.69
N LEU A 232 -7.87 -21.66 2.72
CA LEU A 232 -9.32 -21.57 2.59
C LEU A 232 -10.01 -22.16 3.83
N LEU A 233 -9.54 -23.30 4.33
CA LEU A 233 -10.08 -23.92 5.54
C LEU A 233 -9.87 -23.01 6.76
N LEU A 234 -8.68 -22.41 6.91
CA LEU A 234 -8.42 -21.43 7.97
C LEU A 234 -9.34 -20.21 7.87
N PHE A 235 -9.56 -19.71 6.66
CA PHE A 235 -10.49 -18.61 6.39
C PHE A 235 -11.94 -18.97 6.76
N LEU A 236 -12.39 -20.19 6.45
CA LEU A 236 -13.73 -20.65 6.80
C LEU A 236 -13.92 -20.84 8.31
N ILE A 237 -12.90 -21.28 9.03
CA ILE A 237 -12.93 -21.45 10.49
C ILE A 237 -12.87 -20.09 11.20
N ASN A 238 -12.03 -19.17 10.72
CA ASN A 238 -11.84 -17.85 11.32
C ASN A 238 -11.78 -16.74 10.27
N PRO A 239 -12.93 -16.32 9.70
CA PRO A 239 -12.98 -15.30 8.65
C PRO A 239 -12.55 -13.92 9.13
N ASN A 240 -12.58 -13.67 10.44
CA ASN A 240 -12.12 -12.41 11.03
C ASN A 240 -10.59 -12.38 11.24
N GLY A 241 -9.93 -13.53 11.21
CA GLY A 241 -8.50 -13.65 11.48
C GLY A 241 -7.61 -13.61 10.23
N MET A 242 -8.16 -13.89 9.04
CA MET A 242 -7.40 -14.04 7.80
C MET A 242 -8.13 -13.38 6.63
N GLY A 243 -7.40 -12.67 5.77
CA GLY A 243 -7.98 -12.06 4.58
C GLY A 243 -8.14 -13.07 3.46
N PHE A 244 -9.22 -12.96 2.66
CA PHE A 244 -9.39 -13.79 1.47
C PHE A 244 -8.25 -13.62 0.44
N GLY A 245 -7.55 -12.48 0.49
CA GLY A 245 -6.35 -12.23 -0.31
C GLY A 245 -5.20 -13.20 -0.02
N ASP A 246 -5.03 -13.62 1.24
CA ASP A 246 -3.99 -14.57 1.64
C ASP A 246 -4.25 -15.96 1.05
N VAL A 247 -5.52 -16.38 0.97
CA VAL A 247 -5.94 -17.65 0.34
C VAL A 247 -5.56 -17.68 -1.14
N LYS A 248 -5.75 -16.57 -1.86
CA LYS A 248 -5.40 -16.47 -3.29
C LYS A 248 -3.89 -16.47 -3.49
N LEU A 249 -3.17 -15.75 -2.63
CA LEU A 249 -1.71 -15.78 -2.63
C LEU A 249 -1.19 -17.19 -2.32
N ALA A 250 -1.77 -17.88 -1.34
CA ALA A 250 -1.45 -19.26 -0.98
C ALA A 250 -1.56 -20.22 -2.17
N LEU A 251 -2.54 -20.02 -3.06
CA LEU A 251 -2.68 -20.81 -4.27
C LEU A 251 -1.46 -20.64 -5.19
N ALA A 252 -1.06 -19.40 -5.48
CA ALA A 252 0.11 -19.12 -6.32
C ALA A 252 1.42 -19.63 -5.68
N LEU A 253 1.61 -19.40 -4.38
CA LEU A 253 2.79 -19.86 -3.65
C LEU A 253 2.83 -21.38 -3.50
N GLY A 254 1.67 -22.03 -3.36
CA GLY A 254 1.55 -23.48 -3.31
C GLY A 254 1.94 -24.13 -4.62
N VAL A 255 1.55 -23.53 -5.75
CA VAL A 255 2.01 -23.98 -7.08
C VAL A 255 3.52 -23.83 -7.20
N ALA A 256 4.06 -22.69 -6.77
CA ALA A 256 5.49 -22.42 -6.80
C ALA A 256 6.31 -23.42 -5.97
N LEU A 257 5.87 -23.68 -4.73
CA LEU A 257 6.56 -24.59 -3.82
C LEU A 257 6.37 -26.05 -4.21
N GLY A 258 5.15 -26.43 -4.61
CA GLY A 258 4.80 -27.78 -5.02
C GLY A 258 5.59 -28.23 -6.25
N TRP A 259 6.05 -27.31 -7.10
CA TRP A 259 6.93 -27.60 -8.23
C TRP A 259 8.18 -28.39 -7.83
N TYR A 260 8.80 -28.03 -6.71
CA TYR A 260 9.99 -28.70 -6.16
C TYR A 260 9.66 -29.87 -5.20
N GLY A 261 8.37 -30.20 -5.06
CA GLY A 261 7.89 -31.34 -4.28
C GLY A 261 7.30 -30.99 -2.90
N TRP A 262 6.75 -32.02 -2.25
CA TRP A 262 6.02 -31.89 -0.99
C TRP A 262 6.88 -31.37 0.16
N THR A 263 8.13 -31.82 0.28
CA THR A 263 9.05 -31.38 1.33
C THR A 263 9.27 -29.87 1.27
N VAL A 264 9.45 -29.33 0.07
CA VAL A 264 9.65 -27.90 -0.16
C VAL A 264 8.38 -27.11 0.16
N LEU A 265 7.21 -27.66 -0.20
CA LEU A 265 5.91 -27.08 0.17
C LEU A 265 5.70 -26.99 1.67
N PHE A 266 5.95 -28.07 2.41
CA PHE A 266 5.81 -28.04 3.86
C PHE A 266 6.82 -27.10 4.50
N LEU A 267 8.08 -27.14 4.07
CA LEU A 267 9.13 -26.29 4.63
C LEU A 267 8.88 -24.81 4.34
N GLY A 268 8.53 -24.45 3.11
CA GLY A 268 8.24 -23.07 2.73
C GLY A 268 6.95 -22.54 3.37
N GLY A 269 5.90 -23.36 3.42
CA GLY A 269 4.66 -23.02 4.11
C GLY A 269 4.87 -22.82 5.60
N PHE A 270 5.58 -23.74 6.26
CA PHE A 270 5.94 -23.64 7.67
C PHE A 270 6.85 -22.46 7.97
N ALA A 271 7.84 -22.19 7.12
CA ALA A 271 8.71 -21.02 7.25
C ALA A 271 7.91 -19.71 7.21
N GLY A 272 6.86 -19.63 6.37
CA GLY A 272 5.97 -18.47 6.34
C GLY A 272 5.26 -18.24 7.68
N PHE A 273 4.71 -19.30 8.28
CA PHE A 273 4.14 -19.23 9.63
C PHE A 273 5.17 -18.88 10.69
N LEU A 274 6.38 -19.45 10.62
CA LEU A 274 7.45 -19.18 11.56
C LEU A 274 7.89 -17.71 11.50
N PHE A 275 8.05 -17.14 10.30
CA PHE A 275 8.37 -15.72 10.13
C PHE A 275 7.26 -14.80 10.67
N GLY A 276 5.99 -15.15 10.40
CA GLY A 276 4.85 -14.41 10.94
C GLY A 276 4.78 -14.47 12.46
N ALA A 277 4.98 -15.65 13.04
CA ALA A 277 5.00 -15.87 14.50
C ALA A 277 6.17 -15.13 15.16
N ALA A 278 7.39 -15.21 14.60
CA ALA A 278 8.56 -14.50 15.11
C ALA A 278 8.36 -12.99 15.07
N TYR A 279 7.77 -12.46 14.01
CA TYR A 279 7.45 -11.03 13.91
C TYR A 279 6.38 -10.59 14.91
N GLY A 280 5.30 -11.37 15.06
CA GLY A 280 4.27 -11.12 16.06
C GLY A 280 4.83 -11.16 17.49
N LEU A 281 5.68 -12.15 17.79
CA LEU A 281 6.36 -12.25 19.07
C LEU A 281 7.29 -11.06 19.31
N ALA A 282 8.09 -10.66 18.31
CA ALA A 282 8.97 -9.50 18.42
C ALA A 282 8.16 -8.23 18.73
N LEU A 283 7.05 -8.00 18.03
CA LEU A 283 6.18 -6.85 18.28
C LEU A 283 5.60 -6.82 19.71
N VAL A 284 5.22 -7.98 20.24
CA VAL A 284 4.74 -8.14 21.63
C VAL A 284 5.86 -7.86 22.63
N LEU A 285 7.06 -8.42 22.41
CA LEU A 285 8.23 -8.21 23.27
C LEU A 285 8.68 -6.74 23.28
N LEU A 286 8.64 -6.09 22.12
CA LEU A 286 8.91 -4.65 21.95
C LEU A 286 7.78 -3.77 22.51
N ARG A 287 6.68 -4.36 23.01
CA ARG A 287 5.45 -3.66 23.45
C ARG A 287 4.89 -2.68 22.42
N ARG A 288 5.16 -2.93 21.13
CA ARG A 288 4.75 -2.09 19.99
C ARG A 288 3.44 -2.53 19.35
N ALA A 289 2.85 -3.65 19.79
CA ALA A 289 1.56 -4.12 19.31
C ALA A 289 0.58 -4.33 20.46
N GLY A 290 -0.66 -3.85 20.25
CA GLY A 290 -1.81 -4.21 21.08
C GLY A 290 -2.53 -5.43 20.49
N ARG A 291 -3.47 -6.03 21.25
CA ARG A 291 -4.27 -7.20 20.80
C ARG A 291 -5.11 -6.96 19.53
N ARG A 292 -5.19 -5.72 19.02
CA ARG A 292 -5.97 -5.33 17.83
C ARG A 292 -5.11 -4.86 16.65
N THR A 293 -3.78 -4.91 16.76
CA THR A 293 -2.92 -4.54 15.64
C THR A 293 -2.92 -5.69 14.62
N GLY A 294 -3.59 -5.49 13.48
CA GLY A 294 -3.52 -6.43 12.36
C GLY A 294 -2.07 -6.57 11.87
N ILE A 295 -1.62 -7.80 11.66
CA ILE A 295 -0.28 -8.09 11.14
C ILE A 295 -0.44 -8.48 9.67
N PRO A 296 0.29 -7.84 8.73
CA PRO A 296 0.22 -8.19 7.31
C PRO A 296 0.90 -9.54 7.10
N PHE A 297 0.14 -10.56 6.72
CA PHE A 297 0.61 -11.93 6.66
C PHE A 297 1.25 -12.29 5.31
N GLY A 298 0.85 -11.61 4.23
CA GLY A 298 1.32 -11.85 2.87
C GLY A 298 2.86 -11.77 2.69
N PRO A 299 3.57 -10.76 3.23
CA PRO A 299 5.02 -10.67 3.16
C PRO A 299 5.74 -11.86 3.80
N PHE A 300 5.20 -12.40 4.90
CA PHE A 300 5.79 -13.54 5.58
C PHE A 300 5.56 -14.83 4.80
N MET A 301 4.37 -15.01 4.22
CA MET A 301 4.10 -16.10 3.29
C MET A 301 5.04 -16.07 2.09
N ALA A 302 5.21 -14.90 1.46
CA ALA A 302 6.11 -14.73 0.32
C ALA A 302 7.57 -15.01 0.70
N ALA A 303 8.03 -14.58 1.88
CA ALA A 303 9.37 -14.86 2.37
C ALA A 303 9.60 -16.36 2.66
N GLY A 304 8.61 -17.04 3.26
CA GLY A 304 8.61 -18.48 3.46
C GLY A 304 8.67 -19.23 2.13
N ALA A 305 7.84 -18.83 1.17
CA ALA A 305 7.82 -19.42 -0.15
C ALA A 305 9.14 -19.21 -0.92
N LEU A 306 9.72 -18.01 -0.87
CA LEU A 306 11.03 -17.74 -1.44
C LEU A 306 12.11 -18.64 -0.83
N SER A 307 12.11 -18.79 0.49
CA SER A 307 13.06 -19.66 1.19
C SER A 307 12.92 -21.12 0.75
N GLY A 308 11.68 -21.61 0.65
CA GLY A 308 11.39 -22.95 0.15
C GLY A 308 11.85 -23.14 -1.30
N VAL A 309 11.51 -22.22 -2.20
CA VAL A 309 11.92 -22.26 -3.62
C VAL A 309 13.44 -22.26 -3.75
N LEU A 310 14.16 -21.41 -3.00
CA LEU A 310 15.62 -21.37 -3.03
C LEU A 310 16.22 -22.70 -2.56
N LEU A 311 15.69 -23.29 -1.49
CA LEU A 311 16.15 -24.61 -1.01
C LEU A 311 15.84 -25.72 -2.02
N GLY A 312 14.64 -25.73 -2.59
CA GLY A 312 14.24 -26.69 -3.61
C GLY A 312 15.09 -26.59 -4.88
N ALA A 313 15.39 -25.37 -5.31
CA ALA A 313 16.28 -25.11 -6.42
C ALA A 313 17.73 -25.55 -6.13
N LEU A 314 18.25 -25.32 -4.93
CA LEU A 314 19.62 -25.74 -4.58
C LEU A 314 19.75 -27.26 -4.40
N ALA A 315 18.66 -27.95 -4.07
CA ALA A 315 18.67 -29.39 -3.79
C ALA A 315 18.40 -30.28 -5.02
N GLY A 316 17.84 -29.74 -6.10
CA GLY A 316 17.55 -30.45 -7.36
C GLY A 316 18.44 -29.99 -8.49
#